data_AF-Q0SV39-F1
#
_entry.id   AF-Q0SV39-F1
#
_cell.length_a   1.000
_cell.length_b   1.000
_cell.length_c   1.000
_cell.angle_alpha   90.00
_cell.angle_beta   90.00
_cell.angle_gamma   90.00
#
_symmetry.space_group_name_H-M   'P 1'
#
loop_
_entity.id
_entity.type
_entity.pdbx_description
1 polymer ?
#
loop_
_entity_poly.entity_id
_entity_poly.type
_entity_poly.pdbx_seq_one_letter_code
_entity_poly.pdbx_strand_id
1 'polypeptide(L)'
;MKYCLEDLFNQLVLKLNEKDEIKSENLFIGRTKIEANANRYTFILKKSTNKFEEKLQIKVRKLIENINKDLNITFHNEKKISVSYANNLLTYIILLKENTNLEFVYGKGKRKSKLQKYA
;
A
#
# COMPACT_ATOMS: atom_id res chain seq x y z
N MET A 1 31.28 12.80 -21.47
CA MET A 1 30.19 12.82 -22.49
C MET A 1 28.80 12.97 -21.90
N LYS A 2 28.38 12.19 -20.89
CA LYS A 2 27.02 12.23 -20.32
C LYS A 2 26.58 13.63 -19.84
N TYR A 3 27.42 14.32 -19.07
CA TYR A 3 27.14 15.67 -18.56
C TYR A 3 27.04 16.75 -19.65
N CYS A 4 27.88 16.64 -20.70
CA CYS A 4 27.86 17.58 -21.81
C CYS A 4 26.58 17.48 -22.65
N LEU A 5 26.03 16.28 -22.83
CA LEU A 5 24.75 16.07 -23.50
C LEU A 5 23.58 16.61 -22.68
N GLU A 6 23.62 16.44 -21.36
CA GLU A 6 22.60 16.95 -20.44
C GLU A 6 22.60 18.48 -20.41
N ASP A 7 23.77 19.10 -20.37
CA ASP A 7 23.90 20.57 -20.44
C ASP A 7 23.44 21.13 -21.79
N LEU A 8 23.78 20.47 -22.91
CA LEU A 8 23.34 20.88 -24.24
C LEU A 8 21.81 20.77 -24.38
N PHE A 9 21.24 19.69 -23.85
CA PHE A 9 19.79 19.49 -23.83
C PHE A 9 19.10 20.58 -23.00
N ASN A 10 19.62 20.89 -21.81
CA ASN A 10 19.07 21.96 -20.96
C ASN A 10 19.13 23.32 -21.65
N GLN A 11 20.25 23.65 -22.33
CA GLN A 11 20.38 24.89 -23.10
C GLN A 11 19.36 24.97 -24.23
N LEU A 12 19.11 23.87 -24.94
CA LEU A 12 18.10 23.81 -26.00
C LEU A 12 16.68 24.03 -25.44
N VAL A 13 16.34 23.37 -24.33
CA VAL A 13 15.03 23.52 -23.67
C VAL A 13 14.82 24.98 -23.23
N LEU A 14 15.84 25.61 -22.63
CA LEU A 14 15.77 27.01 -22.23
C LEU A 14 15.56 27.94 -23.43
N LYS A 15 16.29 27.73 -24.53
CA LYS A 15 16.17 28.54 -25.76
C LYS A 15 14.81 28.41 -26.42
N LEU A 16 14.21 27.22 -26.38
CA LEU A 16 12.87 27.00 -26.89
C LEU A 16 11.79 27.62 -25.99
N ASN A 17 11.98 27.60 -24.68
CA ASN A 17 11.10 28.28 -23.73
C ASN A 17 11.18 29.82 -23.87
N GLU A 18 12.38 30.39 -24.05
CA GLU A 18 12.57 31.83 -24.32
C GLU A 18 11.86 32.31 -25.60
N LYS A 19 11.65 31.40 -26.56
CA LYS A 19 10.98 31.68 -27.83
C LYS A 19 9.49 31.36 -27.83
N ASP A 20 8.91 31.00 -26.68
CA ASP A 20 7.54 30.54 -26.54
C ASP A 20 7.19 29.30 -27.41
N GLU A 21 8.20 28.54 -27.85
CA GLU A 21 8.04 27.34 -28.68
C GLU A 21 7.68 26.09 -27.86
N ILE A 22 7.89 26.14 -26.53
CA ILE A 22 7.46 25.11 -25.59
C ILE A 22 6.44 25.70 -24.64
N LYS A 23 5.24 25.11 -24.63
CA LYS A 23 4.23 25.42 -23.62
C LYS A 23 4.53 24.61 -22.37
N SER A 24 4.90 25.29 -21.27
CA SER A 24 5.15 24.70 -19.95
C SER A 24 3.84 24.26 -19.26
N GLU A 25 2.95 23.62 -20.01
CA GLU A 25 1.60 23.25 -19.61
C GLU A 25 1.56 21.99 -18.73
N ASN A 26 2.59 21.16 -18.74
CA ASN A 26 2.59 19.89 -18.03
C ASN A 26 3.89 19.70 -17.24
N LEU A 27 3.79 19.75 -15.92
CA LEU A 27 4.88 19.50 -14.98
C LEU A 27 4.71 18.11 -14.36
N PHE A 28 5.72 17.26 -14.49
CA PHE A 28 5.74 15.93 -13.89
C PHE A 28 6.69 15.92 -12.69
N ILE A 29 6.14 15.86 -11.47
CA ILE A 29 6.91 15.72 -10.23
C ILE A 29 6.66 14.33 -9.66
N GLY A 30 7.67 13.46 -9.74
CA GLY A 30 7.55 12.07 -9.30
C GLY A 30 6.44 11.31 -10.02
N ARG A 31 5.37 10.96 -9.29
CA ARG A 31 4.20 10.22 -9.82
C ARG A 31 3.00 11.14 -10.15
N THR A 32 3.21 12.46 -10.11
CA THR A 32 2.16 13.47 -10.24
C THR A 32 2.36 14.26 -11.51
N LYS A 33 1.32 14.32 -12.35
CA LYS A 33 1.23 15.28 -13.46
C LYS A 33 0.43 16.48 -13.00
N ILE A 34 1.00 17.66 -13.16
CA ILE A 34 0.40 18.97 -12.87
C ILE A 34 0.21 19.67 -14.21
N GLU A 35 -1.03 19.94 -14.59
CA GLU A 35 -1.35 20.60 -15.85
C GLU A 35 -1.66 22.09 -15.57
N ALA A 36 -0.80 23.01 -16.03
CA ALA A 36 -1.01 24.44 -15.87
C ALA A 36 -2.27 24.87 -16.64
N ASN A 37 -3.09 25.70 -16.00
CA ASN A 37 -4.36 26.23 -16.52
C ASN A 37 -5.53 25.22 -16.66
N ALA A 38 -5.37 23.96 -16.22
CA ALA A 38 -6.46 22.98 -16.20
C ALA A 38 -7.01 22.68 -14.79
N ASN A 39 -6.34 23.09 -13.70
CA ASN A 39 -6.64 22.65 -12.32
C ASN A 39 -6.83 21.11 -12.20
N ARG A 40 -6.24 20.34 -13.12
CA ARG A 40 -6.40 18.88 -13.22
C ARG A 40 -5.19 18.20 -12.60
N TYR A 41 -5.38 17.69 -11.38
CA TYR A 41 -4.44 16.79 -10.72
C TYR A 41 -4.78 15.34 -11.08
N THR A 42 -3.99 14.70 -11.93
CA THR A 42 -4.24 13.31 -12.34
C THR A 42 -3.29 12.36 -11.62
N PHE A 43 -3.82 11.54 -10.70
CA PHE A 43 -3.03 10.51 -10.00
C PHE A 43 -2.79 9.30 -10.92
N ILE A 44 -1.58 9.20 -11.47
CA ILE A 44 -1.22 8.24 -12.53
C ILE A 44 -1.29 6.78 -12.04
N LEU A 45 -1.10 6.52 -10.75
CA LEU A 45 -1.05 5.16 -10.20
C LEU A 45 -2.37 4.62 -9.63
N LYS A 46 -3.48 5.35 -9.79
CA LYS A 46 -4.78 4.94 -9.24
C LYS A 46 -5.17 3.53 -9.63
N LYS A 47 -5.01 3.20 -10.92
CA LYS A 47 -5.39 1.90 -11.48
C LYS A 47 -4.60 0.74 -10.88
N SER A 48 -3.28 0.91 -10.75
CA SER A 48 -2.43 -0.11 -10.12
C SER A 48 -2.76 -0.26 -8.63
N THR A 49 -2.91 0.85 -7.90
CA THR A 49 -3.20 0.81 -6.46
C THR A 49 -4.52 0.09 -6.18
N ASN A 50 -5.58 0.41 -6.93
CA ASN A 50 -6.88 -0.26 -6.79
C ASN A 50 -6.78 -1.77 -7.06
N LYS A 51 -6.07 -2.18 -8.12
CA LYS A 51 -5.87 -3.61 -8.45
C LYS A 51 -5.13 -4.36 -7.34
N PHE A 52 -4.15 -3.73 -6.71
CA PHE A 52 -3.42 -4.34 -5.59
C PHE A 52 -4.27 -4.38 -4.31
N GLU A 53 -5.06 -3.34 -4.04
CA GLU A 53 -6.00 -3.29 -2.92
C GLU A 53 -7.04 -4.41 -3.03
N GLU A 54 -7.66 -4.60 -4.20
CA GLU A 54 -8.65 -5.68 -4.41
C GLU A 54 -8.06 -7.07 -4.15
N LYS A 55 -6.84 -7.32 -4.63
CA LYS A 55 -6.13 -8.59 -4.37
C LYS A 55 -5.81 -8.76 -2.90
N LEU A 56 -5.44 -7.68 -2.21
CA LEU A 56 -5.18 -7.70 -0.78
C LEU A 56 -6.46 -8.05 -0.01
N GLN A 57 -7.59 -7.40 -0.31
CA GLN A 57 -8.89 -7.66 0.30
C GLN A 57 -9.29 -9.14 0.21
N ILE A 58 -9.07 -9.79 -0.95
CA ILE A 58 -9.32 -11.24 -1.12
C ILE A 58 -8.43 -12.07 -0.18
N LYS A 59 -7.14 -11.73 -0.05
CA LYS A 59 -6.22 -12.44 0.84
C LYS A 59 -6.60 -12.26 2.31
N VAL A 60 -7.00 -11.06 2.72
CA VAL A 60 -7.40 -10.79 4.11
C VAL A 60 -8.67 -11.56 4.47
N ARG A 61 -9.69 -11.61 3.60
CA ARG A 61 -10.91 -12.42 3.86
C ARG A 61 -10.59 -13.89 4.09
N LYS A 62 -9.73 -14.48 3.25
CA LYS A 62 -9.26 -15.87 3.41
C LYS A 62 -8.49 -16.05 4.72
N LEU A 63 -7.71 -15.06 5.13
CA LEU A 63 -7.00 -15.10 6.41
C LEU A 63 -7.98 -15.09 7.59
N ILE A 64 -9.01 -14.25 7.55
CA ILE A 64 -10.05 -14.19 8.60
C ILE A 64 -10.80 -15.53 8.69
N GLU A 65 -11.14 -16.14 7.55
CA GLU A 65 -11.75 -17.49 7.52
C GLU A 65 -10.85 -18.55 8.17
N ASN A 66 -9.54 -18.50 7.87
CA ASN A 66 -8.58 -19.41 8.50
C ASN A 66 -8.46 -19.17 10.01
N ILE A 67 -8.44 -17.91 10.45
CA ILE A 67 -8.41 -17.54 11.87
C ILE A 67 -9.66 -18.07 12.58
N ASN A 68 -10.85 -17.82 12.01
CA ASN A 68 -12.12 -18.31 12.54
C ASN A 68 -12.10 -19.83 12.73
N LYS A 69 -11.61 -20.56 11.71
CA LYS A 69 -11.50 -22.02 11.74
C LYS A 69 -10.45 -22.52 12.74
N ASP A 70 -9.30 -21.86 12.82
CA ASP A 70 -8.18 -22.33 13.63
C ASP A 70 -8.33 -22.03 15.12
N LEU A 71 -8.99 -20.92 15.45
CA LEU A 71 -9.21 -20.47 16.82
C LEU A 71 -10.64 -20.74 17.31
N ASN A 72 -11.51 -21.29 16.47
CA ASN A 72 -12.95 -21.47 16.74
C ASN A 72 -13.63 -20.16 17.17
N ILE A 73 -13.35 -19.08 16.45
CA ILE A 73 -13.94 -17.76 16.69
C ILE A 73 -14.85 -17.37 15.52
N THR A 74 -15.75 -16.43 15.76
CA THR A 74 -16.71 -15.95 14.74
C THR A 74 -16.50 -14.48 14.45
N PHE A 75 -15.60 -14.18 13.51
CA PHE A 75 -15.37 -12.83 13.02
C PHE A 75 -15.99 -12.66 11.63
N HIS A 76 -16.95 -11.74 11.48
CA HIS A 76 -17.76 -11.62 10.26
C HIS A 76 -17.05 -10.85 9.14
N ASN A 77 -16.80 -11.49 8.00
CA ASN A 77 -16.18 -10.82 6.85
C ASN A 77 -17.03 -9.64 6.33
N GLU A 78 -16.49 -8.42 6.43
CA GLU A 78 -17.06 -7.24 5.78
C GLU A 78 -16.79 -7.25 4.27
N LYS A 79 -17.65 -6.58 3.50
CA LYS A 79 -17.49 -6.45 2.04
C LYS A 79 -16.16 -5.77 1.67
N LYS A 80 -15.78 -4.73 2.41
CA LYS A 80 -14.47 -4.08 2.34
C LYS A 80 -13.88 -4.02 3.75
N ILE A 81 -12.75 -4.68 3.95
CA ILE A 81 -12.07 -4.72 5.24
C ILE A 81 -11.34 -3.40 5.42
N SER A 82 -11.78 -2.64 6.42
CA SER A 82 -11.13 -1.41 6.85
C SER A 82 -9.93 -1.70 7.76
N VAL A 83 -9.03 -0.73 7.89
CA VAL A 83 -7.88 -0.83 8.81
C VAL A 83 -8.34 -0.92 10.27
N SER A 84 -9.38 -0.17 10.64
CA SER A 84 -9.97 -0.23 11.98
C SER A 84 -10.53 -1.61 12.28
N TYR A 85 -11.23 -2.23 11.32
CA TYR A 85 -11.73 -3.60 11.47
C TYR A 85 -10.58 -4.60 11.70
N ALA A 86 -9.50 -4.50 10.92
CA ALA A 86 -8.33 -5.37 11.09
C ALA A 86 -7.66 -5.18 12.46
N ASN A 87 -7.58 -3.94 12.96
CA ASN A 87 -7.07 -3.64 14.29
C ASN A 87 -7.95 -4.24 15.39
N ASN A 88 -9.27 -4.19 15.23
CA ASN A 88 -10.19 -4.80 16.19
C ASN A 88 -9.98 -6.33 16.30
N LEU A 89 -9.76 -7.00 15.17
CA LEU A 89 -9.42 -8.42 15.15
C LEU A 89 -8.08 -8.69 15.88
N LEU A 90 -7.07 -7.86 15.63
CA LEU A 90 -5.77 -7.99 16.30
C LEU A 90 -5.89 -7.82 17.81
N THR A 91 -6.60 -6.79 18.27
CA THR A 91 -6.87 -6.56 19.70
C THR A 91 -7.57 -7.77 20.32
N TYR A 92 -8.55 -8.34 19.62
CA TYR A 92 -9.23 -9.54 20.09
C TYR A 92 -8.30 -10.76 20.21
N ILE A 93 -7.42 -10.98 19.23
CA ILE A 93 -6.41 -12.06 19.27
C ILE A 93 -5.43 -11.88 20.44
N ILE A 94 -5.02 -10.64 20.74
CA ILE A 94 -4.15 -10.33 21.87
C ILE A 94 -4.86 -10.63 23.20
N LEU A 95 -6.14 -10.25 23.34
CA LEU A 95 -6.95 -10.58 24.52
C LEU A 95 -7.09 -12.10 24.70
N LEU A 96 -7.29 -12.85 23.61
CA LEU A 96 -7.33 -14.32 23.66
C LEU A 96 -6.00 -14.92 24.15
N LYS A 97 -4.87 -14.33 23.77
CA LYS A 97 -3.55 -14.76 24.27
C LYS A 97 -3.45 -14.57 25.78
N GLU A 98 -3.86 -13.42 26.30
CA GLU A 98 -3.83 -13.13 27.73
C GLU A 98 -4.72 -14.11 28.52
N ASN A 99 -5.93 -14.38 28.04
CA ASN A 99 -6.87 -15.31 28.68
C ASN A 99 -6.41 -16.77 28.64
N THR A 100 -5.67 -17.18 27.61
CA THR A 100 -5.16 -18.57 27.48
C THR A 100 -3.84 -18.80 28.21
N ASN A 101 -3.27 -17.75 28.81
CA ASN A 101 -1.98 -17.75 29.51
C ASN A 101 -0.85 -18.46 28.71
N LEU A 102 -0.90 -18.31 27.39
CA LEU A 102 -0.11 -19.10 26.45
C LEU A 102 1.21 -18.39 26.16
N GLU A 103 2.33 -18.97 26.61
CA GLU A 103 3.65 -18.41 26.34
C GLU A 103 4.06 -18.61 24.87
N PHE A 104 4.44 -17.51 24.23
CA PHE A 104 4.93 -17.54 22.85
C PHE A 104 6.36 -18.04 22.80
N VAL A 105 6.63 -18.95 21.87
CA VAL A 105 7.95 -19.53 21.67
C VAL A 105 8.71 -18.80 20.56
N TYR A 106 9.98 -18.49 20.79
CA TYR A 106 10.84 -17.80 19.83
C TYR A 106 12.06 -18.65 19.48
N GLY A 107 12.66 -18.41 18.31
CA GLY A 107 13.85 -19.12 17.84
C GLY A 107 13.60 -20.18 16.76
N LYS A 108 14.70 -20.60 16.12
CA LYS A 108 14.70 -21.57 15.01
C LYS A 108 14.35 -22.98 15.53
N GLY A 109 13.50 -23.71 14.81
CA GLY A 109 13.11 -25.09 15.18
C GLY A 109 11.99 -25.19 16.22
N LYS A 110 11.51 -24.08 16.80
CA LYS A 110 10.36 -24.08 17.72
C LYS A 110 9.03 -24.05 16.94
N ARG A 111 8.11 -24.93 17.29
CA ARG A 111 6.77 -24.98 16.70
C ARG A 111 5.86 -23.93 17.36
N LYS A 112 5.56 -22.86 16.63
CA LYS A 112 4.61 -21.82 17.08
C LYS A 112 3.19 -22.37 17.19
N SER A 113 2.45 -21.93 18.22
CA SER A 113 1.03 -22.24 18.38
C SER A 113 0.21 -21.61 17.24
N LYS A 114 -1.03 -22.08 17.03
CA LYS A 114 -1.91 -21.48 16.02
C LYS A 114 -2.16 -20.00 16.33
N LEU A 115 -2.41 -19.66 17.58
CA LEU A 115 -2.61 -18.29 18.04
C LEU A 115 -1.39 -17.39 17.77
N GLN A 116 -0.18 -17.87 18.05
CA GLN A 116 1.06 -17.13 17.79
C GLN A 116 1.32 -16.89 16.29
N LYS A 117 0.69 -17.64 15.38
CA LYS A 117 0.81 -17.36 13.93
C LYS A 117 -0.03 -16.16 13.49
N TYR A 118 -1.00 -15.75 14.30
CA TYR A 118 -1.96 -14.70 13.98
C TYR A 118 -1.81 -13.43 14.85
N ALA A 119 -1.03 -13.52 15.93
CA ALA A 119 -0.63 -12.41 16.79
C ALA A 119 0.73 -11.84 16.36
#